data_AF-A0A654IDT3-F1
#
_entry.id   AF-A0A654IDT3-F1
#
_cell.length_a   1.000
_cell.length_b   1.000
_cell.length_c   1.000
_cell.angle_alpha   90.00
_cell.angle_beta   90.00
_cell.angle_gamma   90.00
#
_symmetry.space_group_name_H-M   'P 1'
#
loop_
_entity.id
_entity.type
_entity.pdbx_description
1 polymer ?
#
loop_
_entity_poly.entity_id
_entity_poly.type
_entity_poly.pdbx_seq_one_letter_code
_entity_poly.pdbx_strand_id
1 'polypeptide(L)'
;MLVNQERSFKEVIFNKNLDILSKYKINFESDFSNVIFAQEKGTIDNVKIKFTKEKESKIKVFIFTGFKKITNESKDKINNKDNYIKAKTTLDKRITAVYPSLLANMLLYVEDSKKYEEIQLSRNSINFDELKNKNTDLFENDFIGFNIGTKEFLFEYNEKDREKYKDKIVAAKYDDINGELGVEVEITNRKESNITEPLIKKTFSLPPLP
;
A
#
# COMPACT_ATOMS: atom_id res chain seq x y z
N MET A 1 -11.41 -39.48 -0.46
CA MET A 1 -10.07 -39.89 -0.91
C MET A 1 -9.19 -38.66 -0.95
N LEU A 2 -8.25 -38.53 -0.01
CA LEU A 2 -7.25 -37.47 0.00
C LEU A 2 -6.24 -37.77 -1.11
N VAL A 3 -6.17 -36.92 -2.14
CA VAL A 3 -5.09 -36.96 -3.14
C VAL A 3 -3.85 -36.39 -2.46
N ASN A 4 -3.11 -37.26 -1.79
CA ASN A 4 -1.83 -36.91 -1.22
C ASN A 4 -0.74 -37.31 -2.22
N GLN A 5 -0.29 -36.36 -3.06
CA GLN A 5 1.00 -36.46 -3.75
C GLN A 5 1.55 -35.05 -3.98
N GLU A 6 2.35 -34.57 -3.04
CA GLU A 6 3.38 -33.57 -3.35
C GLU A 6 4.26 -34.15 -4.47
N ARG A 7 4.07 -33.69 -5.71
CA ARG A 7 4.95 -34.09 -6.81
C ARG A 7 6.35 -33.59 -6.50
N SER A 8 7.31 -34.49 -6.53
CA SER A 8 8.71 -34.12 -6.33
C SER A 8 9.16 -33.21 -7.47
N PHE A 9 10.08 -32.27 -7.20
CA PHE A 9 10.53 -31.29 -8.20
C PHE A 9 10.96 -31.94 -9.54
N LYS A 10 11.58 -33.12 -9.47
CA LYS A 10 12.06 -33.87 -10.63
C LYS A 10 10.90 -34.31 -11.52
N GLU A 11 9.77 -34.72 -10.92
CA GLU A 11 8.56 -35.08 -11.66
C GLU A 11 7.93 -33.86 -12.31
N VAL A 12 8.07 -32.67 -11.72
CA VAL A 12 7.58 -31.41 -12.33
C VAL A 12 8.44 -31.01 -13.52
N ILE A 13 9.78 -31.01 -13.37
CA ILE A 13 10.71 -30.53 -14.40
C ILE A 13 10.81 -31.50 -15.59
N PHE A 14 10.79 -32.81 -15.31
CA PHE A 14 11.00 -33.85 -16.33
C PHE A 14 9.72 -34.62 -16.68
N ASN A 15 8.53 -34.07 -16.42
CA ASN A 15 7.24 -34.72 -16.72
C ASN A 15 7.10 -35.18 -18.19
N LYS A 16 7.75 -34.47 -19.13
CA LYS A 16 7.75 -34.79 -20.56
C LYS A 16 8.91 -35.68 -21.00
N ASN A 17 9.88 -35.96 -20.11
CA ASN A 17 11.07 -36.76 -20.38
C ASN A 17 11.18 -37.86 -19.31
N LEU A 18 10.17 -38.75 -19.30
CA LEU A 18 10.03 -39.82 -18.29
C LEU A 18 11.20 -40.82 -18.33
N ASP A 19 11.86 -40.96 -19.48
CA ASP A 19 13.07 -41.76 -19.67
C ASP A 19 14.25 -41.24 -18.83
N ILE A 20 14.34 -39.93 -18.60
CA ILE A 20 15.36 -39.35 -17.72
C ILE A 20 15.08 -39.73 -16.27
N LEU A 21 13.80 -39.73 -15.86
CA LEU A 21 13.38 -40.06 -14.49
C LEU A 21 13.62 -41.52 -14.15
N SER A 22 13.51 -42.43 -15.12
CA SER A 22 13.78 -43.86 -14.91
C SER A 22 15.26 -44.22 -14.98
N LYS A 23 16.06 -43.45 -15.72
CA LYS A 23 17.48 -43.76 -16.00
C LYS A 23 18.47 -43.18 -14.99
N TYR A 24 18.13 -42.08 -14.33
CA TYR A 24 19.06 -41.36 -13.45
C TYR A 24 18.47 -41.12 -12.06
N LYS A 25 19.31 -41.22 -11.03
CA LYS A 25 19.02 -40.61 -9.73
C LYS A 25 19.33 -39.12 -9.82
N ILE A 26 18.31 -38.30 -9.62
CA ILE A 26 18.36 -36.83 -9.79
C ILE A 26 18.25 -36.15 -8.42
N ASN A 27 19.24 -35.32 -8.10
CA ASN A 27 19.27 -34.51 -6.88
C ASN A 27 19.55 -33.04 -7.22
N PHE A 28 18.93 -32.12 -6.47
CA PHE A 28 19.40 -30.73 -6.44
C PHE A 28 20.69 -30.63 -5.64
N GLU A 29 21.71 -30.02 -6.22
CA GLU A 29 22.99 -29.70 -5.56
C GLU A 29 23.24 -28.19 -5.49
N SER A 30 22.24 -27.39 -5.86
CA SER A 30 22.32 -25.95 -5.65
C SER A 30 22.31 -25.66 -4.16
N ASP A 31 23.36 -24.98 -3.69
CA ASP A 31 23.23 -24.13 -2.51
C ASP A 31 22.41 -22.89 -2.92
N PHE A 32 21.36 -22.58 -2.16
CA PHE A 32 20.51 -21.41 -2.39
C PHE A 32 21.30 -20.11 -2.47
N SER A 33 22.47 -20.04 -1.80
CA SER A 33 23.36 -18.88 -1.85
C SER A 33 23.96 -18.60 -3.25
N ASN A 34 24.04 -19.63 -4.11
CA ASN A 34 24.67 -19.55 -5.43
C ASN A 34 23.67 -19.43 -6.59
N VAL A 35 22.37 -19.55 -6.29
CA VAL A 35 21.30 -19.42 -7.28
C VAL A 35 21.01 -17.95 -7.52
N ILE A 36 20.97 -17.54 -8.79
CA ILE A 36 20.74 -16.14 -9.16
C ILE A 36 19.28 -15.97 -9.57
N PHE A 37 18.52 -15.23 -8.78
CA PHE A 37 17.14 -14.87 -9.10
C PHE A 37 17.11 -13.60 -9.94
N ALA A 38 17.20 -13.73 -11.27
CA ALA A 38 17.14 -12.61 -12.19
C ALA A 38 15.67 -12.23 -12.46
N GLN A 39 15.05 -11.57 -11.47
CA GLN A 39 13.63 -11.19 -11.48
C GLN A 39 13.21 -10.36 -12.71
N GLU A 40 14.09 -9.47 -13.19
CA GLU A 40 13.89 -8.68 -14.42
C GLU A 40 13.80 -9.54 -15.68
N LYS A 41 14.56 -10.64 -15.73
CA LYS A 41 14.57 -11.59 -16.85
C LYS A 41 13.49 -12.66 -16.69
N GLY A 42 12.91 -12.80 -15.49
CA GLY A 42 11.99 -13.88 -15.15
C GLY A 42 12.71 -15.23 -15.18
N THR A 43 13.98 -15.26 -14.74
CA THR A 43 14.81 -16.46 -14.73
C THR A 43 15.41 -16.76 -13.35
N ILE A 44 15.64 -18.04 -13.11
CA ILE A 44 16.45 -18.54 -12.00
C ILE A 44 17.67 -19.20 -12.62
N ASP A 45 18.83 -18.56 -12.48
CA ASP A 45 20.07 -18.97 -13.12
C ASP A 45 20.95 -19.76 -12.13
N ASN A 46 21.95 -20.44 -12.68
CA ASN A 46 22.94 -21.23 -11.93
C ASN A 46 22.34 -22.39 -11.11
N VAL A 47 21.24 -22.99 -11.57
CA VAL A 47 20.61 -24.13 -10.90
C VAL A 47 21.38 -25.40 -11.21
N LYS A 48 22.04 -26.00 -10.21
CA LYS A 48 22.84 -27.22 -10.31
C LYS A 48 22.02 -28.46 -10.01
N ILE A 49 21.87 -29.32 -10.99
CA ILE A 49 21.23 -30.63 -10.85
C ILE A 49 22.25 -31.72 -11.11
N LYS A 50 22.35 -32.66 -10.17
CA LYS A 50 23.23 -33.82 -10.24
C LYS A 50 22.46 -35.04 -10.75
N PHE A 51 22.96 -35.64 -11.82
CA PHE A 51 22.48 -36.88 -12.37
C PHE A 51 23.47 -37.97 -12.01
N THR A 52 22.99 -39.05 -11.39
CA THR A 52 23.80 -40.20 -11.03
C THR A 52 23.25 -41.44 -11.73
N LYS A 53 24.13 -42.19 -12.40
CA LYS A 53 23.81 -43.52 -12.96
C LYS A 53 24.88 -44.48 -12.46
N GLU A 54 24.44 -45.58 -11.87
CA GLU A 54 25.34 -46.55 -11.25
C GLU A 54 26.24 -45.90 -10.18
N LYS A 55 27.53 -45.68 -10.47
CA LYS A 55 28.51 -45.05 -9.56
C LYS A 55 29.07 -43.72 -10.07
N GLU A 56 28.67 -43.28 -11.25
CA GLU A 56 29.14 -42.03 -11.84
C GLU A 56 28.10 -40.93 -11.67
N SER A 57 28.58 -39.71 -11.44
CA SER A 57 27.70 -38.55 -11.30
C SER A 57 28.20 -37.36 -12.12
N LYS A 58 27.26 -36.61 -12.69
CA LYS A 58 27.53 -35.40 -13.44
C LYS A 58 26.59 -34.30 -13.02
N ILE A 59 27.15 -33.13 -12.72
CA ILE A 59 26.39 -31.92 -12.42
C ILE A 59 26.20 -31.13 -13.71
N LYS A 60 24.98 -30.68 -13.93
CA LYS A 60 24.62 -29.76 -15.02
C LYS A 60 24.03 -28.49 -14.44
N VAL A 61 24.37 -27.37 -15.06
CA VAL A 61 23.89 -26.04 -14.69
C VAL A 61 22.75 -25.67 -15.62
N PHE A 62 21.63 -25.25 -15.05
CA PHE A 62 20.42 -24.87 -15.76
C PHE A 62 20.08 -23.41 -15.50
N ILE A 63 19.34 -22.86 -16.45
CA ILE A 63 18.58 -21.63 -16.30
C ILE A 63 17.12 -22.04 -16.41
N PHE A 64 16.34 -21.79 -15.37
CA PHE A 64 14.90 -21.96 -15.42
C PHE A 64 14.27 -20.65 -15.88
N THR A 65 13.40 -20.73 -16.90
CA THR A 65 12.75 -19.58 -17.53
C THR A 65 11.24 -19.66 -17.35
N GLY A 66 10.54 -18.55 -17.67
CA GLY A 66 9.07 -18.50 -17.62
C GLY A 66 8.49 -18.03 -16.28
N PHE A 67 9.34 -17.55 -15.36
CA PHE A 67 8.85 -16.90 -14.14
C PHE A 67 8.32 -15.50 -14.47
N LYS A 68 7.39 -15.03 -13.63
CA LYS A 68 6.84 -13.66 -13.73
C LYS A 68 8.00 -12.67 -13.66
N LYS A 69 8.19 -11.91 -14.75
CA LYS A 69 9.14 -10.81 -14.77
C LYS A 69 8.63 -9.72 -13.82
N ILE A 70 9.49 -9.29 -12.92
CA ILE A 70 9.29 -8.02 -12.23
C ILE A 70 10.06 -7.03 -13.07
N THR A 71 9.40 -6.48 -14.10
CA THR A 71 9.93 -5.31 -14.79
C THR A 71 9.83 -4.17 -13.81
N ASN A 72 10.97 -3.58 -13.45
CA ASN A 72 10.99 -2.25 -12.89
C ASN A 72 10.52 -1.25 -13.97
N GLU A 73 9.21 -1.22 -14.27
CA GLU A 73 8.59 -0.18 -15.09
C GLU A 73 8.60 1.21 -14.40
N SER A 74 9.27 1.34 -13.25
CA SER A 74 9.25 2.54 -12.41
C SER A 74 10.61 3.22 -12.31
N LYS A 75 11.20 3.61 -13.45
CA LYS A 75 12.20 4.68 -13.42
C LYS A 75 11.85 5.93 -14.22
N ASP A 76 10.89 5.89 -15.15
CA ASP A 76 10.49 7.10 -15.91
C ASP A 76 8.97 7.30 -16.12
N LYS A 77 8.10 6.50 -15.48
CA LYS A 77 6.68 6.89 -15.39
C LYS A 77 6.57 7.99 -14.34
N ILE A 78 6.53 9.25 -14.78
CA ILE A 78 6.17 10.40 -13.94
C ILE A 78 4.85 10.05 -13.22
N ASN A 79 4.90 9.89 -11.91
CA ASN A 79 3.71 9.67 -11.09
C ASN A 79 3.10 11.03 -10.78
N ASN A 80 2.05 11.41 -11.51
CA ASN A 80 1.48 12.74 -11.35
C ASN A 80 0.77 12.93 -10.00
N LYS A 81 0.53 11.84 -9.25
CA LYS A 81 0.02 11.91 -7.87
C LYS A 81 0.91 12.71 -6.93
N ASP A 82 2.22 12.78 -7.19
CA ASP A 82 3.14 13.58 -6.37
C ASP A 82 2.78 15.07 -6.39
N ASN A 83 2.19 15.54 -7.49
CA ASN A 83 1.77 16.93 -7.67
C ASN A 83 0.27 17.15 -7.44
N TYR A 84 -0.50 16.10 -7.17
CA TYR A 84 -1.96 16.19 -7.04
C TYR A 84 -2.40 16.99 -5.82
N ILE A 85 -1.73 16.80 -4.67
CA ILE A 85 -2.08 17.40 -3.38
C ILE A 85 -0.86 18.07 -2.77
N LYS A 86 -1.06 19.29 -2.28
CA LYS A 86 -0.12 20.06 -1.46
C LYS A 86 -0.80 20.55 -0.19
N ALA A 87 -0.06 20.64 0.91
CA ALA A 87 -0.55 21.28 2.12
C ALA A 87 -0.73 22.79 1.89
N LYS A 88 -1.82 23.35 2.40
CA LYS A 88 -2.00 24.81 2.43
C LYS A 88 -0.96 25.44 3.34
N THR A 89 -0.46 26.61 2.94
CA THR A 89 0.46 27.42 3.76
C THR A 89 -0.27 28.16 4.88
N THR A 90 -1.57 28.36 4.75
CA THR A 90 -2.43 28.96 5.77
C THR A 90 -3.75 28.20 5.81
N LEU A 91 -4.14 27.77 7.01
CA LEU A 91 -5.38 27.04 7.22
C LEU A 91 -6.57 27.98 7.34
N ASP A 92 -7.73 27.49 6.89
CA ASP A 92 -8.97 28.25 6.95
C ASP A 92 -9.42 28.42 8.40
N LYS A 93 -9.80 29.64 8.79
CA LYS A 93 -10.20 29.95 10.17
C LYS A 93 -11.33 29.06 10.69
N ARG A 94 -12.19 28.60 9.77
CA ARG A 94 -13.34 27.73 10.05
C ARG A 94 -12.94 26.32 10.49
N ILE A 95 -11.66 25.96 10.46
CA ILE A 95 -11.13 24.69 10.98
C ILE A 95 -9.97 24.89 11.96
N THR A 96 -9.54 26.12 12.23
CA THR A 96 -8.42 26.40 13.15
C THR A 96 -8.86 26.60 14.59
N ALA A 97 -10.16 26.75 14.85
CA ALA A 97 -10.70 26.93 16.20
C ALA A 97 -10.84 25.62 17.01
N VAL A 98 -10.19 24.53 16.58
CA VAL A 98 -10.30 23.21 17.21
C VAL A 98 -8.93 22.63 17.52
N TYR A 99 -8.84 21.89 18.63
CA TYR A 99 -7.60 21.21 19.02
C TYR A 99 -7.13 20.22 17.93
N PRO A 100 -5.81 20.14 17.68
CA PRO A 100 -5.23 19.18 16.74
C PRO A 100 -5.70 17.74 16.93
N SER A 101 -5.84 17.27 18.17
CA SER A 101 -6.33 15.93 18.51
C SER A 101 -7.75 15.68 18.03
N LEU A 102 -8.66 16.63 18.24
CA LEU A 102 -10.04 16.54 17.78
C LEU A 102 -10.10 16.50 16.25
N LEU A 103 -9.36 17.40 15.59
CA LEU A 103 -9.29 17.46 14.14
C LEU A 103 -8.72 16.15 13.56
N ALA A 104 -7.64 15.61 14.13
CA ALA A 104 -7.05 14.34 13.73
C ALA A 104 -8.04 13.17 13.80
N ASN A 105 -8.74 13.03 14.94
CA ASN A 105 -9.70 11.95 15.13
C ASN A 105 -10.91 12.11 14.20
N MET A 106 -11.43 13.32 14.02
CA MET A 106 -12.57 13.56 13.15
C MET A 106 -12.25 13.36 11.67
N LEU A 107 -11.06 13.74 11.21
CA LEU A 107 -10.61 13.48 9.84
C LEU A 107 -10.58 11.98 9.55
N LEU A 108 -10.06 11.18 10.48
CA LEU A 108 -10.03 9.73 10.35
C LEU A 108 -11.44 9.11 10.43
N TYR A 109 -12.28 9.61 11.34
CA TYR A 109 -13.65 9.15 11.50
C TYR A 109 -14.50 9.38 10.25
N VAL A 110 -14.37 10.55 9.63
CA VAL A 110 -15.10 10.90 8.40
C VAL A 110 -14.71 10.00 7.23
N GLU A 111 -13.44 9.58 7.16
CA GLU A 111 -12.92 8.71 6.10
C GLU A 111 -13.31 7.23 6.27
N ASP A 112 -13.57 6.78 7.51
CA ASP A 112 -13.89 5.39 7.81
C ASP A 112 -14.64 5.22 9.14
N SER A 113 -15.90 5.66 9.20
CA SER A 113 -16.65 5.70 10.47
C SER A 113 -16.72 4.34 11.17
N LYS A 114 -16.86 3.26 10.39
CA LYS A 114 -16.95 1.87 10.90
C LYS A 114 -15.73 1.46 11.70
N LYS A 115 -14.54 1.84 11.24
CA LYS A 115 -13.28 1.50 11.93
C LYS A 115 -13.20 2.12 13.34
N TYR A 116 -13.95 3.19 13.58
CA TYR A 116 -13.94 3.96 14.82
C TYR A 116 -15.26 3.85 15.60
N GLU A 117 -16.22 3.02 15.16
CA GLU A 117 -17.47 2.72 15.89
C GLU A 117 -17.18 2.12 17.28
N GLU A 118 -16.11 1.31 17.41
CA GLU A 118 -15.72 0.70 18.69
C GLU A 118 -15.31 1.74 19.75
N ILE A 119 -14.78 2.89 19.33
CA ILE A 119 -14.39 3.98 20.24
C ILE A 119 -15.63 4.70 20.81
N GLN A 120 -16.75 4.67 20.09
CA GLN A 120 -18.01 5.32 20.50
C GLN A 120 -18.75 4.57 21.63
N LEU A 121 -18.39 3.31 21.90
CA LEU A 121 -19.17 2.43 22.80
C LEU A 121 -18.72 2.50 24.28
N SER A 122 -17.76 3.35 24.63
CA SER A 122 -17.32 3.52 26.03
C SER A 122 -18.15 4.58 26.75
N ARG A 123 -18.80 4.23 27.87
CA ARG A 123 -19.73 5.14 28.58
C ARG A 123 -19.00 6.40 29.07
N ASN A 124 -19.59 7.57 28.78
CA ASN A 124 -19.05 8.95 28.87
C ASN A 124 -18.33 9.50 27.62
N SER A 125 -18.52 8.91 26.43
CA SER A 125 -17.96 9.42 25.18
C SER A 125 -18.87 10.43 24.46
N ILE A 126 -18.28 11.49 23.89
CA ILE A 126 -18.92 12.36 22.91
C ILE A 126 -19.25 11.53 21.66
N ASN A 127 -20.47 11.66 21.14
CA ASN A 127 -20.87 10.99 19.91
C ASN A 127 -20.20 11.68 18.71
N PHE A 128 -19.35 10.96 17.97
CA PHE A 128 -18.68 11.51 16.78
C PHE A 128 -19.68 11.98 15.70
N ASP A 129 -20.90 11.44 15.67
CA ASP A 129 -21.95 11.93 14.77
C ASP A 129 -22.56 13.27 15.23
N GLU A 130 -22.53 13.60 16.52
CA GLU A 130 -22.87 14.94 17.01
C GLU A 130 -21.82 15.98 16.60
N LEU A 131 -20.56 15.55 16.43
CA LEU A 131 -19.47 16.40 15.96
C LEU A 131 -19.48 16.60 14.43
N LYS A 132 -20.02 15.63 13.66
CA LYS A 132 -20.19 15.77 12.19
C LYS A 132 -21.17 16.90 11.85
N ASN A 133 -22.27 16.96 12.57
CA ASN A 133 -23.29 17.98 12.36
C ASN A 133 -22.81 19.29 12.99
N LYS A 134 -23.07 20.41 12.32
CA LYS A 134 -22.74 21.74 12.85
C LYS A 134 -23.46 21.96 14.17
N ASN A 135 -22.75 21.72 15.28
CA ASN A 135 -23.27 21.85 16.63
C ASN A 135 -22.75 23.15 17.24
N THR A 136 -23.60 24.16 17.30
CA THR A 136 -23.25 25.49 17.81
C THR A 136 -23.07 25.54 19.33
N ASP A 137 -23.48 24.49 20.05
CA ASP A 137 -23.21 24.37 21.49
C ASP A 137 -21.76 23.92 21.74
N LEU A 138 -21.11 23.31 20.74
CA LEU A 138 -19.75 22.78 20.82
C LEU A 138 -18.74 23.59 19.99
N PHE A 139 -19.19 24.26 18.93
CA PHE A 139 -18.34 24.98 17.99
C PHE A 139 -18.87 26.38 17.69
N GLU A 140 -17.98 27.27 17.23
CA GLU A 140 -18.37 28.60 16.77
C GLU A 140 -19.32 28.54 15.57
N ASN A 141 -20.12 29.59 15.40
CA ASN A 141 -21.15 29.68 14.36
C ASN A 141 -20.58 29.62 12.92
N ASP A 142 -19.31 29.89 12.72
CA ASP A 142 -18.62 29.82 11.44
C ASP A 142 -17.93 28.47 11.20
N PHE A 143 -17.89 27.58 12.19
CA PHE A 143 -17.46 26.20 12.03
C PHE A 143 -18.36 25.48 11.02
N ILE A 144 -17.72 24.83 10.06
CA ILE A 144 -18.38 24.23 8.90
C ILE A 144 -18.84 22.78 9.14
N GLY A 145 -18.51 22.21 10.30
CA GLY A 145 -18.75 20.79 10.59
C GLY A 145 -17.68 19.87 9.98
N PHE A 146 -17.57 18.67 10.55
CA PHE A 146 -16.69 17.63 10.04
C PHE A 146 -17.41 16.81 8.96
N ASN A 147 -16.87 16.79 7.75
CA ASN A 147 -17.39 16.02 6.63
C ASN A 147 -16.27 15.66 5.65
N ILE A 148 -16.59 14.87 4.61
CA ILE A 148 -15.59 14.39 3.62
C ILE A 148 -14.87 15.55 2.93
N GLY A 149 -15.50 16.72 2.83
CA GLY A 149 -14.92 17.95 2.29
C GLY A 149 -14.03 18.71 3.28
N THR A 150 -13.93 18.33 4.55
CA THR A 150 -13.08 19.04 5.53
C THR A 150 -11.60 19.07 5.10
N LYS A 151 -11.14 18.06 4.34
CA LYS A 151 -9.79 18.04 3.77
C LYS A 151 -9.51 19.14 2.74
N GLU A 152 -10.53 19.74 2.12
CA GLU A 152 -10.39 20.90 1.22
C GLU A 152 -9.86 22.15 1.95
N PHE A 153 -9.98 22.18 3.28
CA PHE A 153 -9.43 23.27 4.10
C PHE A 153 -7.97 23.02 4.51
N LEU A 154 -7.48 21.79 4.35
CA LEU A 154 -6.09 21.39 4.67
C LEU A 154 -5.19 21.43 3.43
N PHE A 155 -5.76 21.19 2.26
CA PHE A 155 -4.99 20.94 1.04
C PHE A 155 -5.38 21.85 -0.13
N GLU A 156 -4.41 22.04 -1.02
CA GLU A 156 -4.60 22.54 -2.37
C GLU A 156 -4.51 21.37 -3.34
N TYR A 157 -5.50 21.28 -4.24
CA TYR A 157 -5.60 20.22 -5.23
C TYR A 157 -5.22 20.74 -6.62
N ASN A 158 -4.51 19.92 -7.40
CA ASN A 158 -4.39 20.14 -8.83
C ASN A 158 -5.70 19.71 -9.52
N GLU A 159 -6.53 20.69 -9.87
CA GLU A 159 -7.85 20.45 -10.48
C GLU A 159 -7.78 19.58 -11.74
N LYS A 160 -6.71 19.67 -12.53
CA LYS A 160 -6.52 18.85 -13.75
C LYS A 160 -6.38 17.35 -13.47
N ASP A 161 -6.08 16.99 -12.23
CA ASP A 161 -5.85 15.61 -11.79
C ASP A 161 -6.96 15.10 -10.86
N ARG A 162 -7.95 15.94 -10.52
CA ARG A 162 -9.07 15.60 -9.62
C ARG A 162 -10.01 14.53 -10.19
N GLU A 163 -10.14 14.49 -11.52
CA GLU A 163 -10.86 13.43 -12.26
C GLU A 163 -10.04 12.13 -12.39
N LYS A 164 -8.73 12.20 -12.19
CA LYS A 164 -7.81 11.06 -12.33
C LYS A 164 -7.59 10.33 -11.02
N TYR A 165 -7.46 11.10 -9.94
CA TYR A 165 -7.06 10.59 -8.64
C TYR A 165 -8.15 10.81 -7.59
N LYS A 166 -8.09 9.97 -6.57
CA LYS A 166 -8.83 10.11 -5.32
C LYS A 166 -7.87 9.92 -4.16
N ASP A 167 -8.19 10.55 -3.06
CA ASP A 167 -7.37 10.56 -1.86
C ASP A 167 -8.18 10.20 -0.62
N LYS A 168 -7.50 9.62 0.37
CA LYS A 168 -8.04 9.25 1.68
C LYS A 168 -7.01 9.56 2.76
N ILE A 169 -7.41 10.24 3.84
CA ILE A 169 -6.57 10.35 5.04
C ILE A 169 -6.60 8.99 5.77
N VAL A 170 -5.44 8.36 5.91
CA VAL A 170 -5.29 7.00 6.48
C VAL A 170 -4.65 6.97 7.86
N ALA A 171 -3.91 8.01 8.21
CA ALA A 171 -3.37 8.22 9.55
C ALA A 171 -3.25 9.72 9.87
N ALA A 172 -3.21 10.04 11.16
CA ALA A 172 -2.97 11.39 11.65
C ALA A 172 -2.08 11.34 12.89
N LYS A 173 -1.29 12.38 13.10
CA LYS A 173 -0.51 12.66 14.31
C LYS A 173 -0.83 14.08 14.78
N TYR A 174 -0.74 14.32 16.07
CA TYR A 174 -1.07 15.62 16.64
C TYR A 174 -0.25 15.91 17.90
N ASP A 175 -0.13 17.19 18.21
CA ASP A 175 0.38 17.72 19.48
C ASP A 175 -0.44 18.94 19.87
N ASP A 176 -1.35 18.78 20.84
CA ASP A 176 -2.22 19.87 21.31
C ASP A 176 -1.46 20.96 22.07
N ILE A 177 -0.27 20.66 22.60
CA ILE A 177 0.55 21.63 23.34
C ILE A 177 1.22 22.59 22.36
N ASN A 178 1.71 22.06 21.24
CA ASN A 178 2.42 22.83 20.21
C ASN A 178 1.54 23.22 19.00
N GLY A 179 0.26 22.85 19.01
CA GLY A 179 -0.68 23.11 17.91
C GLY A 179 -0.38 22.30 16.64
N GLU A 180 0.40 21.21 16.73
CA GLU A 180 0.84 20.49 15.54
C GLU A 180 -0.22 19.50 15.05
N LEU A 181 -0.46 19.50 13.74
CA LEU A 181 -1.25 18.47 13.06
C LEU A 181 -0.48 17.92 11.86
N GLY A 182 -0.40 16.61 11.77
CA GLY A 182 0.14 15.91 10.61
C GLY A 182 -0.79 14.80 10.14
N VAL A 183 -0.82 14.55 8.84
CA VAL A 183 -1.70 13.55 8.22
C VAL A 183 -0.97 12.74 7.16
N GLU A 184 -1.24 11.43 7.10
CA GLU A 184 -0.84 10.55 6.01
C GLU A 184 -2.03 10.41 5.05
N VAL A 185 -1.80 10.77 3.79
CA VAL A 185 -2.79 10.70 2.72
C VAL A 185 -2.40 9.61 1.74
N GLU A 186 -3.31 8.67 1.51
CA GLU A 186 -3.21 7.69 0.45
C GLU A 186 -3.84 8.25 -0.83
N ILE A 187 -3.11 8.23 -1.94
CA ILE A 187 -3.57 8.72 -3.25
C ILE A 187 -3.60 7.55 -4.23
N THR A 188 -4.77 7.33 -4.84
CA THR A 188 -5.05 6.21 -5.74
C THR A 188 -5.70 6.66 -7.04
N ASN A 189 -5.63 5.81 -8.06
CA ASN A 189 -6.35 6.05 -9.31
C ASN A 189 -7.86 5.92 -9.06
N ARG A 190 -8.66 6.79 -9.68
CA ARG A 190 -10.10 6.56 -9.76
C ARG A 190 -10.36 5.36 -10.66
N LYS A 191 -11.38 4.57 -10.32
CA LYS A 191 -11.76 3.35 -11.09
C LYS A 191 -12.05 3.65 -12.56
N GLU A 192 -12.57 4.84 -12.83
CA GLU A 192 -12.94 5.31 -14.17
C GLU A 192 -11.73 5.81 -14.98
N SER A 193 -10.57 5.97 -14.35
CA SER A 193 -9.35 6.41 -15.04
C SER A 193 -8.61 5.22 -15.65
N ASN A 194 -8.16 5.35 -16.90
CA ASN A 194 -7.30 4.35 -17.57
C ASN A 194 -5.83 4.41 -17.12
N ILE A 195 -5.57 4.91 -15.91
CA ILE A 195 -4.23 5.23 -15.42
C ILE A 195 -3.66 4.04 -14.66
N THR A 196 -2.39 3.75 -14.91
CA THR A 196 -1.63 2.64 -14.29
C THR A 196 -0.60 3.09 -13.27
N GLU A 197 -0.53 4.39 -12.98
CA GLU A 197 0.37 4.94 -11.98
C GLU A 197 0.11 4.28 -10.60
N PRO A 198 1.16 3.89 -9.86
CA PRO A 198 0.99 3.20 -8.59
C PRO A 198 0.35 4.10 -7.52
N LEU A 199 -0.22 3.46 -6.51
CA LEU A 199 -0.65 4.11 -5.26
C LEU A 199 0.56 4.76 -4.59
N ILE A 200 0.35 5.95 -4.02
CA ILE A 200 1.35 6.59 -3.15
C ILE A 200 0.75 6.96 -1.81
N LYS A 201 1.60 7.07 -0.80
CA LYS A 201 1.27 7.64 0.50
C LYS A 201 2.16 8.85 0.74
N LYS A 202 1.56 9.98 1.10
CA LYS A 202 2.27 11.23 1.41
C LYS A 202 1.95 11.65 2.82
N THR A 203 2.98 11.97 3.60
CA THR A 203 2.82 12.61 4.90
C THR A 203 2.89 14.12 4.72
N PHE A 204 1.96 14.83 5.34
CA PHE A 204 1.93 16.29 5.39
C PHE A 204 1.99 16.73 6.85
N SER A 205 2.86 17.69 7.15
CA SER A 205 2.75 18.51 8.35
C SER A 205 2.02 19.78 7.98
N LEU A 206 0.96 20.10 8.70
CA LEU A 206 0.17 21.30 8.48
C LEU A 206 0.72 22.47 9.31
N PRO A 207 0.43 23.72 8.91
CA PRO A 207 0.72 24.87 9.75
C PRO A 207 0.13 24.69 11.16
N PRO A 208 0.78 25.21 12.21
CA PRO A 208 0.26 25.12 13.56
C PRO A 208 -1.16 25.67 13.65
N LEU A 209 -2.02 24.95 14.35
CA LEU A 209 -3.32 25.46 14.77
C LEU A 209 -3.09 26.42 15.95
N PRO A 210 -3.72 27.61 15.93
CA PRO A 210 -3.58 28.64 16.95
C PRO A 210 -4.18 28.25 18.31
#